data_AF-A0A831UQL4-F1
#
_entry.id   AF-A0A831UQL4-F1
#
_cell.length_a   1.000
_cell.length_b   1.000
_cell.length_c   1.000
_cell.angle_alpha   90.00
_cell.angle_beta   90.00
_cell.angle_gamma   90.00
#
_symmetry.space_group_name_H-M   'P 1'
#
loop_
_entity.id
_entity.type
_entity.pdbx_description
1 polymer ?
#
loop_
_entity_poly.entity_id
_entity_poly.type
_entity_poly.pdbx_seq_one_letter_code
_entity_poly.pdbx_strand_id
1 'polypeptide(L)'
;THHAVFVAVHEDGKRLADLDSIASFYADLGVDESAFRDAYQGFSVQNEIRRTAQIAHSAGIRGVPAILVNGRYLVTGRLAGGNAEMLEVVDSLIDTIRDERG
;
A
#
# COMPACT_ATOMS: atom_id res chain seq x y z
N THR A 1 6.05 8.46 9.93
CA THR A 1 5.44 9.37 8.95
C THR A 1 4.19 8.80 8.28
N HIS A 2 4.06 7.49 8.06
CA HIS A 2 2.85 6.90 7.43
C HIS A 2 1.51 7.29 8.08
N HIS A 3 1.41 7.28 9.42
CA HIS A 3 0.19 7.72 10.10
C HIS A 3 -0.14 9.20 9.83
N ALA A 4 0.86 10.07 9.80
CA ALA A 4 0.66 11.49 9.50
C ALA A 4 0.11 11.73 8.08
N VAL A 5 0.58 10.97 7.08
CA VAL A 5 0.02 11.02 5.71
C VAL A 5 -1.44 10.56 5.72
N PHE A 6 -1.76 9.49 6.46
CA PHE A 6 -3.11 8.96 6.52
C PHE A 6 -4.10 9.95 7.13
N VAL A 7 -3.74 10.55 8.28
CA VAL A 7 -4.50 11.61 8.95
C VAL A 7 -4.63 12.84 8.05
N ALA A 8 -3.53 13.28 7.43
CA ALA A 8 -3.54 14.43 6.53
C ALA A 8 -4.57 14.28 5.40
N VAL A 9 -4.70 13.09 4.82
CA VAL A 9 -5.66 12.85 3.72
C VAL A 9 -7.08 12.62 4.23
N HIS A 10 -7.27 11.80 5.27
CA HIS A 10 -8.60 11.33 5.68
C HIS A 10 -9.28 12.20 6.74
N GLU A 11 -8.51 12.88 7.58
CA GLU A 11 -9.02 13.72 8.66
C GLU A 11 -8.85 15.21 8.32
N ASP A 12 -7.67 15.63 7.88
CA ASP A 12 -7.38 17.05 7.60
C ASP A 12 -7.83 17.51 6.20
N GLY A 13 -8.20 16.57 5.32
CA GLY A 13 -8.64 16.86 3.95
C GLY A 13 -7.54 17.42 3.03
N LYS A 14 -6.26 17.24 3.38
CA LYS A 14 -5.13 17.67 2.53
C LYS A 14 -5.10 16.84 1.25
N ARG A 15 -5.05 17.55 0.11
CA ARG A 15 -4.89 16.94 -1.20
C ARG A 15 -3.40 16.71 -1.51
N LEU A 16 -2.89 15.53 -1.18
CA LEU A 16 -1.53 15.09 -1.50
C LEU A 16 -1.51 14.35 -2.85
N ALA A 17 -1.79 15.08 -3.94
CA ALA A 17 -2.07 14.49 -5.26
C ALA A 17 -0.95 14.66 -6.28
N ASP A 18 0.08 15.44 -5.97
CA ASP A 18 1.21 15.73 -6.85
C ASP A 18 2.51 15.79 -6.05
N LEU A 19 3.65 15.79 -6.75
CA LEU A 19 4.96 15.79 -6.12
C LEU A 19 5.17 17.01 -5.23
N ASP A 20 4.68 18.19 -5.62
CA ASP A 20 4.89 19.43 -4.88
C ASP A 20 4.16 19.40 -3.53
N SER A 21 2.88 19.01 -3.53
CA SER A 21 2.09 18.88 -2.31
C SER A 21 2.65 17.82 -1.36
N ILE A 22 3.16 16.70 -1.90
CA ILE A 22 3.76 15.64 -1.09
C ILE A 22 5.12 16.10 -0.53
N ALA A 23 5.98 16.71 -1.35
CA ALA A 23 7.31 17.16 -0.92
C ALA A 23 7.21 18.24 0.16
N SER A 24 6.32 19.22 -0.02
CA SER A 24 6.05 20.26 0.99
C SER A 24 5.51 19.66 2.29
N PHE A 25 4.60 18.68 2.22
CA PHE A 25 4.11 17.99 3.41
C PHE A 25 5.24 17.28 4.19
N TYR A 26 6.17 16.64 3.49
CA TYR A 26 7.31 15.99 4.14
C TYR A 26 8.34 17.00 4.67
N ALA A 27 8.48 18.17 4.02
CA ALA A 27 9.30 19.27 4.52
C ALA A 27 8.78 19.82 5.87
N ASP A 28 7.46 19.94 6.03
CA ASP A 28 6.83 20.31 7.33
C ASP A 28 7.14 19.27 8.43
N LEU A 29 7.46 18.03 8.06
CA LEU A 29 7.88 16.96 8.97
C LEU A 29 9.41 16.90 9.17
N GLY A 30 10.16 17.85 8.61
CA GLY A 30 11.62 17.96 8.75
C GLY A 30 12.42 17.14 7.73
N VAL A 31 11.80 16.64 6.66
CA VAL A 31 12.52 15.99 5.55
C VAL A 31 13.07 17.04 4.59
N ASP A 32 14.32 16.88 4.14
CA ASP A 32 14.88 17.75 3.10
C ASP A 32 14.10 17.59 1.79
N GLU A 33 13.55 18.69 1.28
CA GLU A 33 12.66 18.67 0.14
C GLU A 33 13.38 18.23 -1.16
N SER A 34 14.63 18.67 -1.35
CA SER A 34 15.43 18.28 -2.52
C SER A 34 15.70 16.78 -2.51
N ALA A 35 16.17 16.26 -1.38
CA ALA A 35 16.44 14.83 -1.21
C ALA A 35 15.17 13.99 -1.39
N PHE A 36 14.01 14.48 -0.93
CA PHE A 36 12.73 13.81 -1.15
C PHE A 36 12.39 13.73 -2.65
N ARG A 37 12.51 14.85 -3.37
CA ARG A 37 12.21 14.91 -4.81
C ARG A 37 13.14 14.01 -5.62
N ASP A 38 14.44 14.03 -5.30
CA ASP A 38 15.44 13.16 -5.92
C ASP A 38 15.12 11.68 -5.69
N ALA A 39 14.73 11.31 -4.46
CA ALA A 39 14.33 9.94 -4.15
C ALA A 39 13.04 9.54 -4.89
N TYR A 40 12.02 10.41 -4.89
CA TYR A 40 10.73 10.16 -5.55
C TYR A 40 10.89 9.91 -7.06
N GLN A 41 11.75 10.69 -7.72
CA GLN A 41 12.05 10.55 -9.15
C GLN A 41 13.13 9.51 -9.44
N GLY A 42 13.79 9.01 -8.39
CA GLY A 42 14.89 8.07 -8.48
C GLY A 42 14.51 6.73 -9.14
N PHE A 43 15.46 6.15 -9.87
CA PHE A 43 15.26 4.92 -10.63
C PHE A 43 14.65 3.78 -9.81
N SER A 44 15.14 3.58 -8.58
CA SER A 44 14.67 2.50 -7.70
C SER A 44 13.19 2.66 -7.33
N VAL A 45 12.75 3.87 -6.95
CA VAL A 45 11.33 4.15 -6.64
C VAL A 45 10.47 3.95 -7.87
N GLN A 46 10.90 4.48 -9.02
CA GLN A 46 10.18 4.31 -10.28
C GLN A 46 10.09 2.84 -10.71
N ASN A 47 11.12 2.04 -10.44
CA ASN A 47 11.10 0.61 -10.72
C ASN A 47 10.15 -0.16 -9.81
N GLU A 48 10.14 0.15 -8.51
CA GLU A 48 9.21 -0.47 -7.56
C GLU A 48 7.75 -0.10 -7.84
N ILE A 49 7.47 1.13 -8.26
CA ILE A 49 6.13 1.54 -8.72
C ILE A 49 5.68 0.68 -9.91
N ARG A 50 6.52 0.53 -10.94
CA ARG A 50 6.21 -0.29 -12.13
C ARG A 50 5.99 -1.75 -11.76
N ARG A 51 6.86 -2.32 -10.92
CA ARG A 51 6.75 -3.70 -10.44
C ARG A 51 5.45 -3.92 -9.66
N THR A 52 5.13 -3.01 -8.74
CA THR A 52 3.92 -3.11 -7.91
C THR A 52 2.65 -3.01 -8.75
N ALA A 53 2.63 -2.13 -9.76
CA ALA A 53 1.51 -2.04 -10.70
C ALA A 53 1.29 -3.35 -11.47
N GLN A 54 2.37 -4.00 -11.91
CA GLN A 54 2.29 -5.30 -12.59
C GLN A 54 1.76 -6.39 -11.66
N ILE A 55 2.21 -6.43 -10.39
CA ILE A 55 1.70 -7.38 -9.39
C ILE A 55 0.21 -7.15 -9.14
N ALA A 56 -0.22 -5.91 -8.96
CA ALA A 56 -1.62 -5.60 -8.73
C ALA A 56 -2.51 -6.03 -9.91
N HIS A 57 -2.05 -5.77 -11.13
CA HIS A 57 -2.74 -6.18 -12.35
C HIS A 57 -2.80 -7.72 -12.49
N SER A 58 -1.67 -8.41 -12.32
CA SER A 58 -1.62 -9.88 -12.46
C SER A 58 -2.40 -10.60 -11.38
N ALA A 59 -2.47 -10.03 -10.17
CA ALA A 59 -3.30 -10.54 -9.09
C ALA A 59 -4.80 -10.26 -9.28
N GLY A 60 -5.20 -9.44 -10.27
CA GLY A 60 -6.60 -9.10 -10.52
C GLY A 60 -7.21 -8.13 -9.51
N ILE A 61 -6.39 -7.30 -8.85
CA ILE A 61 -6.85 -6.29 -7.89
C ILE A 61 -7.66 -5.22 -8.63
N ARG A 62 -8.94 -5.08 -8.25
CA ARG A 62 -9.89 -4.11 -8.85
C ARG A 62 -10.36 -3.03 -7.87
N GLY A 63 -9.85 -3.06 -6.64
CA GLY A 63 -10.21 -2.12 -5.59
C GLY A 63 -9.49 -2.44 -4.30
N VAL A 64 -9.59 -1.52 -3.34
CA VAL A 64 -8.99 -1.60 -2.00
C VAL A 64 -10.09 -1.60 -0.93
N PRO A 65 -9.86 -2.17 0.27
CA PRO A 65 -8.66 -2.90 0.69
C PRO A 65 -8.55 -4.31 0.05
N ALA A 66 -7.31 -4.74 -0.21
CA ALA A 66 -6.98 -6.03 -0.81
C ALA A 66 -5.66 -6.57 -0.24
N ILE A 67 -5.58 -7.89 0.00
CA ILE A 67 -4.40 -8.59 0.51
C ILE A 67 -4.12 -9.80 -0.37
N LEU A 68 -2.89 -9.95 -0.86
CA LEU A 68 -2.43 -11.11 -1.63
C LEU A 68 -1.55 -12.01 -0.75
N VAL A 69 -2.05 -13.17 -0.35
CA VAL A 69 -1.36 -14.11 0.54
C VAL A 69 -0.53 -15.11 -0.30
N ASN A 70 0.79 -15.15 -0.03
CA ASN A 70 1.76 -16.05 -0.67
C ASN A 70 1.73 -16.02 -2.22
N GLY A 71 1.33 -14.89 -2.82
CA GLY A 71 1.19 -14.74 -4.27
C GLY A 71 0.08 -15.59 -4.90
N ARG A 72 -0.75 -16.27 -4.10
CA ARG A 72 -1.74 -17.27 -4.57
C ARG A 72 -3.18 -16.85 -4.28
N TYR A 73 -3.43 -16.30 -3.09
CA TYR A 73 -4.80 -16.04 -2.63
C TYR A 73 -5.06 -14.53 -2.50
N LEU A 74 -5.94 -13.99 -3.34
CA LEU A 74 -6.41 -12.61 -3.22
C LEU A 74 -7.62 -12.53 -2.29
N VAL A 75 -7.47 -11.81 -1.19
CA VAL A 75 -8.53 -11.53 -0.20
C VAL A 75 -8.93 -10.06 -0.30
N THR A 76 -10.24 -9.79 -0.33
CA THR A 76 -10.79 -8.42 -0.37
C THR A 76 -11.97 -8.32 0.59
N GLY A 77 -12.33 -7.11 1.02
CA GLY A 77 -13.45 -6.91 1.96
C GLY A 77 -14.76 -7.45 1.40
N ARG A 78 -14.97 -7.30 0.09
CA ARG A 78 -16.14 -7.85 -0.62
C ARG A 78 -16.20 -9.38 -0.59
N LEU A 79 -15.04 -10.05 -0.68
CA LEU A 79 -14.99 -11.52 -0.68
C LEU A 79 -15.11 -12.09 0.73
N ALA A 80 -14.56 -11.41 1.72
CA ALA A 80 -14.56 -11.88 3.11
C ALA A 80 -15.84 -11.54 3.89
N GLY A 81 -16.65 -10.59 3.41
CA GLY A 81 -17.86 -10.14 4.11
C GLY A 81 -17.69 -8.83 4.89
N GLY A 82 -16.47 -8.32 4.98
CA GLY A 82 -16.11 -7.05 5.60
C GLY A 82 -14.61 -6.95 5.83
N ASN A 83 -14.14 -5.81 6.32
CA ASN A 83 -12.71 -5.58 6.54
C ASN A 83 -12.16 -6.36 7.75
N ALA A 84 -13.00 -6.64 8.75
CA ALA A 84 -12.57 -7.42 9.91
C ALA A 84 -12.42 -8.90 9.51
N GLU A 85 -13.40 -9.43 8.79
CA GLU A 85 -13.45 -10.79 8.29
C GLU A 85 -12.30 -11.08 7.32
N MET A 86 -11.80 -10.06 6.59
CA MET A 86 -10.58 -10.22 5.77
C MET A 86 -9.40 -10.73 6.57
N LEU A 87 -9.22 -10.25 7.81
CA LEU A 87 -8.08 -10.60 8.63
C LEU A 87 -8.18 -12.06 9.09
N GLU A 88 -9.38 -12.50 9.49
CA GLU A 88 -9.64 -13.90 9.84
C GLU A 88 -9.35 -14.85 8.67
N VAL A 89 -9.78 -14.47 7.46
CA VAL A 89 -9.50 -15.24 6.24
C VAL A 89 -7.99 -15.28 5.94
N VAL A 90 -7.30 -14.15 6.11
CA VAL A 90 -5.84 -14.08 5.91
C VAL A 90 -5.12 -14.99 6.90
N ASP A 91 -5.49 -14.98 8.17
CA ASP A 91 -4.88 -15.82 9.20
C ASP A 91 -5.09 -17.31 8.88
N SER A 92 -6.31 -17.70 8.51
CA SER A 92 -6.61 -19.09 8.09
C SER A 92 -5.78 -19.54 6.87
N LEU A 93 -5.58 -18.66 5.89
CA LEU A 93 -4.74 -18.96 4.72
C LEU A 93 -3.26 -19.09 5.10
N ILE A 94 -2.77 -18.24 6.00
CA ILE A 94 -1.39 -18.31 6.50
C ILE A 94 -1.13 -19.67 7.15
N ASP A 95 -2.03 -20.13 8.02
CA ASP A 95 -1.87 -21.42 8.70
C ASP A 95 -1.94 -22.59 7.71
N THR A 96 -2.89 -22.56 6.77
CA THR A 96 -2.97 -23.54 5.67
C THR A 96 -1.64 -23.64 4.91
N ILE A 97 -1.02 -22.50 4.57
CA ILE A 97 0.24 -22.45 3.83
C ILE A 97 1.43 -22.95 4.67
N ARG A 98 1.40 -22.76 5.99
CA ARG A 98 2.42 -23.29 6.90
C ARG A 98 2.34 -24.82 6.97
N ASP A 99 1.13 -25.36 7.07
CA ASP A 99 0.90 -26.81 7.12
C ASP A 99 1.26 -27.50 5.80
N GLU A 100 1.02 -26.87 4.64
CA GLU A 100 1.47 -27.37 3.32
C GLU A 100 3.00 -27.50 3.19
N ARG A 101 3.76 -26.81 4.06
CA ARG A 101 5.23 -26.74 4.01
C ARG A 101 5.93 -27.57 5.09
N GLY A 102 5.19 -28.09 6.08
CA GLY A 102 5.68 -28.95 7.16
C GLY A 102 5.54 -30.42 6.83
#